data_AF-A0A7L2FLN8-F1
#
_entry.id   AF-A0A7L2FLN8-F1
#
_cell.length_a   1.000
_cell.length_b   1.000
_cell.length_c   1.000
_cell.angle_alpha   90.00
_cell.angle_beta   90.00
_cell.angle_gamma   90.00
#
_symmetry.space_group_name_H-M   'P 1'
#
loop_
_entity.id
_entity.type
_entity.pdbx_description
1 polymer ?
#
loop_
_entity_poly.entity_id
_entity_poly.type
_entity_poly.pdbx_seq_one_letter_code
_entity_poly.pdbx_strand_id
1 'polypeptide(L)' 'QYRNPSNPLAHYDTTAEEILEQCEGKVHMVVIGSGTGGTITGVARKLKEKCPECKV' A
#
# COMPACT_ATOMS: atom_id res chain seq x y z
N GLN A 1 -6.36 10.11 -13.23
CA GLN A 1 -5.94 9.26 -12.10
C GLN A 1 -6.95 9.20 -10.95
N TYR A 2 -7.68 10.27 -10.62
CA TYR A 2 -8.60 10.33 -9.46
C TYR A 2 -9.73 9.29 -9.41
N ARG A 3 -10.22 8.83 -10.56
CA ARG A 3 -11.31 7.83 -10.63
C ARG A 3 -10.91 6.53 -11.34
N ASN A 4 -9.70 6.47 -11.89
CA ASN A 4 -9.24 5.30 -12.62
C ASN A 4 -8.78 4.25 -11.60
N PRO A 5 -9.39 3.05 -11.53
CA PRO A 5 -9.00 2.01 -10.58
C PRO A 5 -7.56 1.55 -10.76
N SER A 6 -6.97 1.68 -11.96
CA SER A 6 -5.57 1.33 -12.21
C SER A 6 -4.59 2.11 -11.32
N ASN A 7 -4.96 3.32 -10.85
CA ASN A 7 -4.11 4.12 -9.97
C ASN A 7 -3.87 3.44 -8.62
N PRO A 8 -4.88 3.19 -7.77
CA PRO A 8 -4.67 2.46 -6.52
C PRO A 8 -4.30 0.98 -6.74
N LEU A 9 -4.76 0.34 -7.82
CA LEU A 9 -4.43 -1.06 -8.09
C LEU A 9 -2.93 -1.26 -8.38
N ALA A 10 -2.28 -0.34 -9.10
CA ALA A 10 -0.84 -0.42 -9.32
C ALA A 10 -0.08 -0.52 -7.99
N HIS A 11 -0.46 0.29 -7.01
CA HIS A 11 0.19 0.28 -5.70
C HIS A 11 -0.22 -0.89 -4.81
N TYR A 12 -1.44 -1.42 -4.98
CA TYR A 12 -1.88 -2.63 -4.27
C TYR A 12 -1.18 -3.88 -4.81
N ASP A 13 -1.11 -4.04 -6.13
CA ASP A 13 -0.61 -5.25 -6.79
C ASP A 13 0.93 -5.29 -6.86
N THR A 14 1.60 -4.13 -6.94
CA THR A 14 3.07 -4.09 -7.04
C THR A 14 3.71 -3.44 -5.82
N THR A 15 3.54 -2.13 -5.61
CA THR A 15 4.29 -1.38 -4.59
C THR A 15 4.14 -1.98 -3.19
N ALA A 16 2.95 -2.46 -2.82
CA ALA A 16 2.73 -3.08 -1.52
C ALA A 16 3.35 -4.48 -1.39
N GLU A 17 3.33 -5.28 -2.46
CA GLU A 17 4.00 -6.59 -2.50
C GLU A 17 5.52 -6.42 -2.43
N GLU A 18 6.07 -5.43 -3.14
CA GLU A 18 7.50 -5.06 -3.07
C GLU A 18 7.91 -4.70 -1.64
N ILE A 19 7.13 -3.86 -0.94
CA ILE A 19 7.39 -3.49 0.47
C ILE A 19 7.35 -4.74 1.37
N LEU A 20 6.34 -5.60 1.21
CA LEU A 20 6.20 -6.82 2.01
C LEU A 20 7.35 -7.79 1.77
N GLU A 21 7.75 -8.00 0.51
CA GLU A 21 8.87 -8.88 0.14
C GLU A 21 10.18 -8.35 0.73
N GLN A 22 10.49 -7.08 0.49
CA GLN A 22 11.73 -6.45 0.93
C GLN A 22 11.85 -6.36 2.46
N CYS A 23 10.72 -6.29 3.18
CA CYS A 23 10.69 -6.26 4.64
C CYS A 23 10.41 -7.62 5.27
N GLU A 24 10.40 -8.72 4.50
CA GLU A 24 10.04 -10.06 4.97
C GLU A 24 8.69 -10.10 5.74
N GLY A 25 7.72 -9.28 5.33
CA GLY A 25 6.42 -9.12 5.96
C GLY A 25 6.42 -8.38 7.31
N LYS A 26 7.58 -7.92 7.80
CA LYS A 26 7.75 -7.28 9.12
C LYS A 26 7.70 -5.76 9.01
N VAL A 27 6.53 -5.21 8.70
CA VAL A 27 6.31 -3.76 8.60
C VAL A 27 5.41 -3.28 9.73
N HIS A 28 5.91 -2.40 10.59
CA HIS A 28 5.15 -1.89 11.74
C HIS A 28 4.41 -0.57 11.45
N MET A 29 4.96 0.25 10.55
CA MET A 29 4.37 1.52 10.14
C MET A 29 4.85 1.91 8.75
N VAL A 30 3.96 2.49 7.95
CA VAL A 30 4.30 3.20 6.72
C VAL A 30 3.81 4.64 6.81
N VAL A 31 4.53 5.58 6.18
CA VAL A 31 4.14 6.99 6.09
C VAL A 31 4.17 7.39 4.63
N ILE A 32 3.03 7.83 4.10
CA ILE A 32 2.87 8.11 2.67
C ILE A 32 2.17 9.46 2.51
N GLY A 33 2.82 10.40 1.81
CA GLY A 33 2.20 11.67 1.42
C GLY A 33 1.04 11.44 0.44
N SER A 34 -0.06 12.17 0.61
CA SER A 34 -1.26 11.98 -0.20
C SER A 34 -1.49 13.12 -1.19
N GLY A 35 -1.59 12.77 -2.47
CA GLY A 35 -2.16 13.62 -3.53
C GLY A 35 -3.53 13.10 -3.94
N THR A 36 -3.56 12.18 -4.91
CA THR A 36 -4.82 11.57 -5.39
C THR A 36 -5.34 10.45 -4.51
N GLY A 37 -4.57 10.06 -3.48
CA GLY A 37 -4.86 8.94 -2.59
C GLY A 37 -4.50 7.56 -3.16
N GLY A 38 -4.05 7.45 -4.41
CA GLY A 38 -3.75 6.17 -5.07
C GLY A 38 -2.73 5.33 -4.30
N THR A 39 -1.57 5.91 -3.99
CA THR A 39 -0.47 5.21 -3.28
C THR A 39 -0.88 4.77 -1.88
N ILE A 40 -1.36 5.69 -1.05
CA ILE A 40 -1.79 5.34 0.32
C ILE A 40 -2.93 4.33 0.31
N THR A 41 -3.92 4.45 -0.58
CA THR A 41 -5.05 3.50 -0.63
C THR A 41 -4.62 2.11 -1.08
N GLY A 42 -3.80 2.01 -2.14
CA GLY A 42 -3.33 0.73 -2.65
C GLY A 42 -2.47 -0.01 -1.64
N VAL A 43 -1.46 0.68 -1.08
CA VAL A 43 -0.56 0.12 -0.06
C VAL A 43 -1.32 -0.24 1.22
N ALA A 44 -2.17 0.65 1.73
CA ALA A 44 -2.95 0.39 2.94
C ALA A 44 -3.81 -0.87 2.81
N ARG A 45 -4.51 -1.04 1.68
CA ARG A 45 -5.40 -2.19 1.47
C ARG A 45 -4.63 -3.51 1.57
N LYS A 46 -3.51 -3.64 0.85
CA LYS A 46 -2.70 -4.86 0.88
C LYS A 46 -2.08 -5.09 2.26
N LEU A 47 -1.53 -4.04 2.88
CA LEU A 47 -0.95 -4.15 4.22
C LEU A 47 -2.02 -4.57 5.24
N LYS A 48 -3.26 -4.08 5.15
CA LYS A 48 -4.33 -4.54 6.05
C LYS A 48 -4.75 -5.99 5.85
N GLU A 49 -4.56 -6.55 4.65
CA GLU A 49 -4.80 -7.98 4.39
C GLU A 49 -3.65 -8.89 4.85
N LYS A 50 -2.40 -8.44 4.67
CA LYS A 50 -1.19 -9.27 4.87
C LYS A 50 -0.43 -8.98 6.16
N CYS A 51 -0.52 -7.76 6.67
CA CYS A 51 0.16 -7.27 7.87
C CYS A 51 -0.80 -6.34 8.66
N PRO A 52 -1.89 -6.88 9.23
CA PRO A 52 -3.02 -6.09 9.76
C PRO A 52 -2.62 -5.10 10.87
N GLU A 53 -1.58 -5.44 11.63
CA GLU A 53 -1.02 -4.63 12.71
C GLU A 53 -0.20 -3.43 12.22
N CYS A 54 0.21 -3.40 10.95
CA CYS A 54 0.93 -2.28 10.37
C CYS A 54 0.10 -0.99 10.45
N LYS A 55 0.67 0.07 11.01
CA LYS A 55 0.07 1.40 11.02
C LYS A 55 0.27 2.07 9.66
N VAL A 56 -0.77 2.74 9.17
CA VAL A 56 -0.77 3.45 7.88
C VAL A 56 -1.23 4.88 8.10
#